data_AF-A0A0F9JCC3-F1
#
_entry.id   AF-A0A0F9JCC3-F1
#
_cell.length_a   1.000
_cell.length_b   1.000
_cell.length_c   1.000
_cell.angle_alpha   90.00
_cell.angle_beta   90.00
_cell.angle_gamma   90.00
#
_symmetry.space_group_name_H-M   'P 1'
#
loop_
_entity.id
_entity.type
_entity.pdbx_description
1 polymer ?
#
loop_
_entity_poly.entity_id
_entity_poly.type
_entity_poly.pdbx_seq_one_letter_code
_entity_poly.pdbx_strand_id
1 'polypeptide(L)'
;MSLAIDIDKITSVMIGGEWNDVIKNEDGVSSFALDAYEFVWGSHLDHKGWPRLVHGGGAHGIGSAGFEFKTAKGAVVAGPLTAIQAVKMG
;
A
#
# COMPACT_ATOMS: atom_id res chain seq x y z
N MET A 1 -6.30 23.19 -7.81
CA MET A 1 -5.25 23.08 -6.77
C MET A 1 -4.51 21.78 -6.98
N SER A 2 -3.18 21.83 -7.05
CA SER A 2 -2.32 20.63 -7.05
C SER A 2 -1.63 20.56 -5.69
N LEU A 3 -1.78 19.44 -5.00
CA LEU A 3 -1.05 19.14 -3.78
C LEU A 3 0.04 18.13 -4.12
N ALA A 4 1.28 18.45 -3.80
CA ALA A 4 2.38 17.50 -3.88
C ALA A 4 2.64 16.94 -2.48
N ILE A 5 2.68 15.60 -2.36
CA ILE A 5 2.99 14.89 -1.12
C ILE A 5 4.32 14.19 -1.34
N ASP A 6 5.26 14.47 -0.45
CA ASP A 6 6.57 13.84 -0.43
C ASP A 6 6.48 12.52 0.33
N ILE A 7 6.48 11.39 -0.41
CA ILE A 7 6.27 10.06 0.17
C ILE A 7 7.37 9.67 1.15
N ASP A 8 8.59 10.18 0.94
CA ASP A 8 9.76 9.92 1.78
C ASP A 8 9.62 10.52 3.19
N LYS A 9 8.69 11.47 3.35
CA LYS A 9 8.38 12.15 4.61
C LYS A 9 7.13 11.65 5.30
N ILE A 10 6.44 10.64 4.74
CA ILE A 10 5.23 10.10 5.38
C ILE A 10 5.62 9.39 6.68
N THR A 11 5.03 9.83 7.79
CA THR A 11 5.27 9.28 9.13
C THR A 11 4.08 8.50 9.68
N SER A 12 2.86 8.77 9.18
CA SER A 12 1.67 7.98 9.52
C SER A 12 0.65 7.97 8.38
N VAL A 13 -0.13 6.90 8.29
CA VAL A 13 -1.23 6.70 7.32
C VAL A 13 -2.54 6.43 8.06
N MET A 14 -3.62 7.12 7.69
CA MET A 14 -4.95 6.87 8.23
C MET A 14 -5.70 5.84 7.38
N ILE A 15 -6.10 4.74 8.00
CA ILE A 15 -6.87 3.64 7.39
C ILE A 15 -7.99 3.25 8.35
N GLY A 16 -9.23 3.17 7.87
CA GLY A 16 -10.38 2.75 8.68
C GLY A 16 -10.70 3.67 9.88
N GLY A 17 -10.25 4.92 9.84
CA GLY A 17 -10.38 5.89 10.92
C GLY A 17 -9.24 5.88 11.95
N GLU A 18 -8.26 4.97 11.79
CA GLU A 18 -7.14 4.84 12.71
C GLU A 18 -5.81 5.27 12.07
N TRP A 19 -4.94 5.88 12.87
CA TRP A 19 -3.59 6.24 12.45
C TRP A 19 -2.64 5.07 12.64
N ASN A 20 -1.88 4.76 11.59
CA ASN A 20 -0.84 3.73 11.59
C ASN A 20 0.51 4.40 11.36
N ASP A 21 1.44 4.21 12.30
CA ASP A 21 2.79 4.76 12.17
C ASP A 21 3.59 3.99 11.12
N VAL A 22 4.29 4.75 10.29
CA VAL A 22 5.19 4.27 9.25
C VAL A 22 6.61 4.32 9.76
N ILE A 23 7.30 3.18 9.78
CA ILE A 23 8.71 3.16 10.17
C ILE A 23 9.58 3.71 9.05
N LYS A 24 10.77 4.14 9.44
CA LYS A 24 11.86 4.45 8.50
C LYS A 24 12.63 3.17 8.17
N ASN A 25 13.09 3.07 6.93
CA ASN A 25 14.06 2.09 6.49
C ASN A 25 15.46 2.41 7.09
N GLU A 26 16.43 1.53 6.85
CA GLU A 26 17.80 1.67 7.37
C GLU A 26 18.51 2.94 6.89
N ASP A 27 18.11 3.46 5.73
CA ASP A 27 18.58 4.72 5.13
C ASP A 27 17.91 5.98 5.73
N GLY A 28 16.98 5.81 6.68
CA GLY A 28 16.26 6.90 7.34
C GLY A 28 15.07 7.45 6.55
N VAL A 29 14.71 6.84 5.41
CA VAL A 29 13.58 7.21 4.57
C VAL A 29 12.31 6.48 5.00
N SER A 30 11.13 7.08 4.81
CA SER A 30 9.86 6.40 5.04
C SER A 30 9.81 5.03 4.34
N SER A 31 9.27 4.02 5.01
CA SER A 31 8.98 2.72 4.37
C SER A 31 7.70 2.73 3.52
N PHE A 32 7.04 3.89 3.39
CA PHE A 32 5.86 4.02 2.54
C PHE A 32 6.25 3.97 1.07
N ALA A 33 5.61 3.06 0.32
CA ALA A 33 5.80 2.93 -1.11
C ALA A 33 4.45 2.96 -1.85
N LEU A 34 4.48 3.48 -3.08
CA LEU A 34 3.41 3.34 -4.06
C LEU A 34 3.87 2.34 -5.11
N ASP A 35 3.08 1.32 -5.40
CA ASP A 35 3.41 0.36 -6.46
C ASP A 35 2.15 -0.18 -7.16
N ALA A 36 2.37 -0.81 -8.32
CA ALA A 36 1.40 -1.66 -8.99
C ALA A 36 1.08 -2.85 -8.08
N TYR A 37 -0.06 -2.76 -7.40
CA TYR A 37 -0.52 -3.79 -6.48
C TYR A 37 -1.44 -4.75 -7.20
N GLU A 38 -1.19 -6.06 -7.04
CA GLU A 38 -2.03 -7.12 -7.58
C GLU A 38 -2.65 -7.93 -6.45
N PHE A 39 -3.94 -8.25 -6.59
CA PHE A 39 -4.56 -9.25 -5.72
C PHE A 39 -4.31 -10.63 -6.31
N VAL A 40 -4.12 -11.63 -5.46
CA VAL A 40 -3.99 -13.02 -5.91
C VAL A 40 -4.99 -13.90 -5.19
N TRP A 41 -5.60 -14.83 -5.91
CA TRP A 41 -6.36 -15.91 -5.28
C TRP A 41 -5.44 -17.09 -5.03
N GLY A 42 -4.90 -17.18 -3.81
CA GLY A 42 -4.04 -18.30 -3.41
C GLY A 42 -4.69 -19.69 -3.55
N SER A 43 -6.02 -19.77 -3.46
CA SER A 43 -6.78 -21.02 -3.64
C SER A 43 -7.06 -21.38 -5.11
N HIS A 44 -6.80 -20.48 -6.06
CA HIS A 44 -7.02 -20.70 -7.47
C HIS A 44 -5.70 -20.57 -8.20
N LEU A 45 -5.11 -21.69 -8.60
CA LEU A 45 -3.87 -21.68 -9.33
C LEU A 45 -4.13 -21.52 -10.83
N ASP A 46 -3.23 -20.84 -11.52
CA ASP A 46 -3.19 -20.80 -12.97
C ASP A 46 -2.65 -22.12 -13.55
N HIS A 47 -2.56 -22.20 -14.88
CA HIS A 47 -2.06 -23.38 -15.60
C HIS A 47 -0.58 -23.69 -15.33
N LYS A 48 0.16 -22.80 -14.67
CA LYS A 48 1.56 -22.96 -14.26
C LYS A 48 1.71 -23.23 -12.76
N GLY A 49 0.61 -23.33 -12.02
CA GLY A 49 0.62 -23.57 -10.57
C GLY A 49 0.85 -22.31 -9.73
N TRP A 50 0.84 -21.12 -10.32
CA TRP A 50 0.95 -19.85 -9.58
C TRP A 50 -0.42 -19.38 -9.11
N PRO A 51 -0.53 -18.65 -7.99
CA PRO A 51 -1.77 -17.98 -7.61
C PRO A 51 -2.32 -17.14 -8.76
N ARG A 52 -3.62 -17.30 -9.05
CA ARG A 52 -4.29 -16.55 -10.12
C ARG A 52 -4.30 -15.07 -9.77
N LEU A 53 -3.74 -14.27 -10.68
CA LEU A 53 -3.73 -12.81 -10.59
C LEU A 53 -5.15 -12.24 -10.77
N VAL A 54 -5.46 -11.24 -9.95
CA VAL A 54 -6.61 -10.35 -10.05
C VAL A 54 -6.02 -8.95 -10.20
N HIS A 55 -5.83 -8.56 -11.46
CA HIS A 55 -5.09 -7.35 -11.82
C HIS A 55 -5.73 -6.08 -11.25
N GLY A 56 -4.91 -5.26 -10.60
CA GLY A 56 -5.26 -3.89 -10.23
C GLY A 56 -5.60 -3.06 -11.47
N GLY A 57 -6.68 -2.29 -11.45
CA GLY A 57 -7.16 -1.53 -12.62
C GLY A 57 -7.74 -2.35 -13.78
N GLY A 58 -7.69 -3.69 -13.72
CA GLY A 58 -8.28 -4.60 -14.72
C GLY A 58 -9.69 -5.09 -14.37
N ALA A 59 -10.14 -4.85 -13.14
CA ALA A 59 -11.46 -5.24 -12.64
C ALA A 59 -12.18 -4.05 -11.99
N HIS A 60 -13.50 -3.97 -12.17
CA HIS A 60 -14.31 -2.87 -11.63
C HIS A 60 -14.19 -2.81 -10.09
N GLY A 61 -13.79 -1.65 -9.56
CA GLY A 61 -13.63 -1.42 -8.12
C GLY A 61 -12.25 -1.74 -7.55
N ILE A 62 -11.29 -2.20 -8.37
CA ILE A 62 -9.90 -2.44 -7.94
C ILE A 62 -9.01 -1.28 -8.40
N GLY A 63 -8.35 -0.61 -7.46
CA GLY A 63 -7.41 0.47 -7.76
C GLY A 63 -6.26 0.02 -8.67
N SER A 64 -5.80 0.90 -9.55
CA SER A 64 -4.64 0.66 -10.42
C SER A 64 -3.30 0.81 -9.69
N ALA A 65 -3.32 1.35 -8.47
CA ALA A 65 -2.17 1.51 -7.60
C ALA A 65 -2.54 1.10 -6.17
N GLY A 66 -1.58 0.50 -5.48
CA GLY A 66 -1.67 0.23 -4.05
C GLY A 66 -0.64 1.05 -3.27
N PHE A 67 -0.61 0.77 -1.99
CA PHE A 67 0.44 1.20 -1.09
C PHE A 67 0.94 0.00 -0.30
N GLU A 68 2.15 0.12 0.21
CA GLU A 68 2.61 -0.68 1.33
C GLU A 68 3.45 0.17 2.29
N PHE A 69 3.47 -0.23 3.56
CA PHE A 69 4.42 0.30 4.55
C PHE A 69 4.63 -0.69 5.70
N LYS A 70 5.72 -0.50 6.45
CA LYS A 70 6.01 -1.28 7.65
C LYS A 70 5.61 -0.49 8.90
N THR A 71 4.97 -1.19 9.84
CA THR A 71 4.59 -0.63 11.15
C THR A 71 5.69 -0.84 12.19
N ALA A 72 5.66 -0.07 13.28
CA ALA A 72 6.58 -0.24 14.41
C ALA A 72 6.53 -1.65 15.05
N LYS A 73 5.43 -2.39 14.82
CA LYS A 73 5.26 -3.78 15.29
C LYS A 73 5.83 -4.82 14.32
N GLY A 74 6.49 -4.38 13.23
CA GLY A 74 7.07 -5.26 12.21
C GLY A 74 6.06 -5.83 11.20
N ALA A 75 4.78 -5.46 11.28
CA ALA A 75 3.78 -5.87 10.31
C ALA A 75 3.88 -5.03 9.03
N VAL A 76 3.74 -5.69 7.88
CA VAL A 76 3.55 -5.04 6.57
C VAL A 76 2.06 -4.79 6.38
N VAL A 77 1.70 -3.54 6.10
CA VAL A 77 0.34 -3.15 5.74
C VAL A 77 0.36 -2.79 4.27
N ALA A 78 -0.45 -3.49 3.46
CA ALA A 78 -0.59 -3.22 2.05
C ALA A 78 -2.07 -3.18 1.66
N GLY A 79 -2.41 -2.39 0.65
CA GLY A 79 -3.79 -2.25 0.20
C GLY A 79 -3.96 -1.30 -0.99
N PRO A 80 -5.20 -1.13 -1.46
CA PRO A 80 -5.49 -0.20 -2.55
C PRO A 80 -5.28 1.24 -2.07
N LEU A 81 -4.75 2.11 -2.94
CA LEU A 81 -4.48 3.50 -2.57
C LEU A 81 -5.74 4.26 -2.10
N THR A 82 -6.91 3.86 -2.59
CA THR A 82 -8.21 4.42 -2.20
C THR A 82 -8.63 4.12 -0.75
N ALA A 83 -7.95 3.21 -0.05
CA ALA A 83 -8.20 2.94 1.37
C ALA A 83 -7.52 3.98 2.29
N ILE A 84 -6.57 4.76 1.78
CA ILE A 84 -5.91 5.82 2.55
C ILE A 84 -6.85 7.01 2.66
N GLN A 85 -7.18 7.40 3.89
CA GLN A 85 -8.01 8.57 4.16
C GLN A 85 -7.17 9.85 4.30
N ALA A 86 -5.98 9.76 4.88
CA ALA A 86 -5.06 10.86 5.09
C ALA A 86 -3.63 10.36 5.40
N VAL A 87 -2.63 11.24 5.24
CA VAL A 87 -1.24 10.99 5.65
C VAL A 87 -0.73 12.13 6.52
N LYS A 88 0.24 11.83 7.40
CA LYS A 88 1.04 12.82 8.14
C LYS A 88 2.46 12.87 7.58
N MET A 89 3.04 14.06 7.54
CA MET A 89 4.42 14.29 7.12
C MET A 89 5.26 14.77 8.31
N GLY A 90 6.55 14.38 8.37
CA GLY A 90 7.46 14.78 9.44
C GLY A 90 8.94 14.63 9.09
#